data_AF-A0A9N8W698-F1
#
_entry.id   AF-A0A9N8W698-F1
#
_cell.length_a   1.000
_cell.length_b   1.000
_cell.length_c   1.000
_cell.angle_alpha   90.00
_cell.angle_beta   90.00
_cell.angle_gamma   90.00
#
_symmetry.space_group_name_H-M   'P 1'
#
loop_
_entity.id
_entity.type
_entity.pdbx_description
1 polymer ?
#
loop_
_entity_poly.entity_id
_entity_poly.type
_entity_poly.pdbx_seq_one_letter_code
_entity_poly.pdbx_strand_id
1 'polypeptide(L)'
;MAPIKKDDVHVGQKVRYHPVGGGMQLTEGIVKEIVTHPEIVGDTQKRVKASEEEPRIVIENLHTHKETASRLVDMAIKEQRGNKLSSKNLYLDLVKIYGSIFKLELDPNKQKLALAKYQEYNTRLQQLQSQQQKQQLN
;
A
#
# COMPACT_ATOMS: atom_id res chain seq x y z
N MET A 1 -8.09 -16.68 7.00
CA MET A 1 -7.56 -15.39 6.52
C MET A 1 -8.10 -14.32 7.46
N ALA A 2 -7.25 -13.39 7.92
CA ALA A 2 -7.73 -12.25 8.70
C ALA A 2 -8.63 -11.36 7.83
N PRO A 3 -9.67 -10.71 8.39
CA PRO A 3 -10.49 -9.78 7.64
C PRO A 3 -9.63 -8.60 7.17
N ILE A 4 -9.73 -8.26 5.89
CA ILE A 4 -9.07 -7.09 5.30
C ILE A 4 -9.73 -5.83 5.88
N LYS A 5 -8.91 -4.92 6.43
CA LYS A 5 -9.35 -3.63 6.97
C LYS A 5 -9.19 -2.54 5.91
N LYS A 6 -9.87 -1.41 6.15
CA LYS A 6 -9.75 -0.19 5.32
C LYS A 6 -8.28 0.21 5.12
N ASP A 7 -7.50 0.17 6.20
CA ASP A 7 -6.09 0.61 6.20
C ASP A 7 -5.15 -0.33 5.42
N ASP A 8 -5.62 -1.54 5.06
CA ASP A 8 -4.86 -2.49 4.23
C ASP A 8 -5.04 -2.22 2.73
N VAL A 9 -5.96 -1.31 2.37
CA VAL A 9 -6.32 -0.98 0.98
C VAL A 9 -6.05 0.49 0.68
N HIS A 10 -5.45 0.79 -0.47
CA HIS A 10 -5.23 2.16 -0.93
C HIS A 10 -5.63 2.35 -2.41
N VAL A 11 -5.92 3.60 -2.79
CA VAL A 11 -6.20 3.96 -4.19
C VAL A 11 -4.98 3.63 -5.08
N GLY A 12 -5.24 3.14 -6.28
CA GLY A 12 -4.26 2.64 -7.23
C GLY A 12 -3.79 1.20 -6.97
N GLN A 13 -4.21 0.57 -5.87
CA GLN A 13 -3.81 -0.79 -5.55
C GLN A 13 -4.49 -1.81 -6.48
N LYS A 14 -3.71 -2.79 -6.92
CA LYS A 14 -4.23 -3.95 -7.67
C LYS A 14 -4.80 -4.98 -6.71
N VAL A 15 -6.04 -5.38 -6.94
CA VAL A 15 -6.80 -6.29 -6.08
C VAL A 15 -7.42 -7.44 -6.87
N ARG A 16 -7.73 -8.52 -6.17
CA ARG A 16 -8.64 -9.57 -6.66
C ARG A 16 -9.96 -9.46 -5.92
N TYR A 17 -11.06 -9.61 -6.64
CA TYR A 17 -12.40 -9.50 -6.05
C TYR A 17 -13.39 -10.37 -6.80
N HIS A 18 -14.53 -10.67 -6.15
CA HIS A 18 -15.66 -11.26 -6.83
C HIS A 18 -16.53 -10.15 -7.43
N PRO A 19 -16.73 -10.12 -8.76
CA PRO A 19 -17.57 -9.10 -9.37
C PRO A 19 -19.03 -9.28 -8.93
N VAL A 20 -19.67 -8.16 -8.58
CA VAL A 20 -21.09 -8.13 -8.23
C VAL A 20 -21.91 -8.52 -9.47
N GLY A 21 -22.75 -9.55 -9.35
CA GLY A 21 -23.64 -9.98 -10.45
C GLY A 21 -23.38 -11.37 -11.05
N GLY A 22 -22.69 -12.27 -10.35
CA GLY A 22 -22.72 -13.71 -10.68
C GLY A 22 -21.47 -14.28 -11.34
N GLY A 23 -20.36 -13.55 -11.40
CA GLY A 23 -19.09 -14.14 -11.75
C GLY A 23 -18.61 -15.06 -10.64
N MET A 24 -18.66 -16.39 -10.84
CA MET A 24 -18.11 -17.37 -9.89
C MET A 24 -16.59 -17.26 -9.71
N GLN A 25 -15.91 -16.54 -10.59
CA GLN A 25 -14.45 -16.45 -10.60
C GLN A 25 -13.95 -15.11 -10.10
N LEU A 26 -12.89 -15.15 -9.31
CA LEU A 26 -12.12 -13.97 -8.92
C LEU A 26 -11.61 -13.27 -10.18
N THR A 27 -11.89 -11.98 -10.27
CA THR A 27 -11.37 -11.10 -11.30
C THR A 27 -10.35 -10.12 -10.70
N GLU A 28 -9.64 -9.39 -11.56
CA GLU A 28 -8.64 -8.41 -11.15
C GLU A 28 -9.13 -6.99 -11.43
N GLY A 29 -8.76 -6.07 -10.54
CA GLY A 29 -9.13 -4.66 -10.67
C GLY A 29 -8.14 -3.72 -9.99
N ILE A 30 -8.34 -2.43 -10.21
CA ILE A 30 -7.61 -1.34 -9.56
C ILE A 30 -8.58 -0.58 -8.65
N VAL A 31 -8.16 -0.32 -7.41
CA VAL A 31 -8.92 0.53 -6.49
C VAL A 31 -8.90 1.97 -6.99
N LYS A 32 -10.07 2.53 -7.26
CA LYS A 32 -10.24 3.92 -7.71
C LYS A 32 -10.57 4.84 -6.55
N GLU A 33 -11.37 4.35 -5.61
CA GLU A 33 -11.89 5.15 -4.52
C GLU A 33 -12.22 4.29 -3.30
N ILE A 34 -12.09 4.88 -2.12
CA ILE A 34 -12.52 4.30 -0.84
C ILE A 34 -13.60 5.22 -0.28
N VAL A 35 -14.84 4.79 -0.38
CA VAL A 35 -16.02 5.56 0.02
C VAL A 35 -16.36 5.23 1.46
N THR A 36 -16.42 6.23 2.32
CA THR A 36 -16.75 6.08 3.75
C THR A 36 -18.02 6.79 4.16
N HIS A 37 -18.77 7.34 3.20
CA HIS A 37 -20.06 7.98 3.43
C HIS A 37 -21.06 7.59 2.32
N PRO A 38 -22.38 7.64 2.55
CA PRO A 38 -23.34 7.23 1.53
C PRO A 38 -23.29 8.13 0.28
N GLU A 39 -22.88 7.57 -0.85
CA GLU A 39 -22.63 8.30 -2.10
C GLU A 39 -23.04 7.49 -3.33
N ILE A 40 -23.23 8.15 -4.48
CA ILE A 40 -23.47 7.49 -5.77
C ILE A 40 -22.12 7.31 -6.44
N VAL A 41 -21.71 6.06 -6.67
CA VAL A 41 -20.37 5.74 -7.22
C VAL A 41 -20.42 4.59 -8.22
N GLY A 42 -19.39 4.53 -9.07
CA GLY A 42 -19.19 3.53 -10.11
C GLY A 42 -20.23 3.58 -11.23
N ASP A 43 -20.10 2.67 -12.20
CA ASP A 43 -20.90 2.72 -13.43
C ASP A 43 -22.36 2.32 -13.23
N THR A 44 -22.66 1.64 -12.13
CA THR A 44 -24.05 1.29 -11.81
C THR A 44 -24.87 2.48 -11.34
N GLN A 45 -24.24 3.62 -11.00
CA GLN A 45 -24.87 4.84 -10.51
C GLN A 45 -25.85 4.58 -9.34
N LYS A 46 -25.57 3.55 -8.53
CA LYS A 46 -26.34 3.20 -7.35
C LYS A 46 -25.77 3.91 -6.13
N ARG A 47 -26.66 4.45 -5.28
CA ARG A 47 -26.25 4.96 -3.96
C ARG A 47 -25.77 3.79 -3.10
N VAL A 48 -24.50 3.83 -2.73
CA VAL A 48 -23.90 2.85 -1.84
C VAL A 48 -24.12 3.25 -0.39
N LYS A 49 -24.37 2.25 0.47
CA LYS A 49 -24.37 2.45 1.92
C LYS A 49 -22.96 2.18 2.41
N ALA A 50 -22.22 3.26 2.68
CA ALA A 50 -20.87 3.23 3.22
C ALA A 50 -20.79 4.04 4.51
N SER A 51 -19.90 3.63 5.40
CA SER A 51 -19.52 4.35 6.62
C SER A 51 -18.01 4.19 6.84
N GLU A 52 -17.45 4.87 7.85
CA GLU A 52 -16.04 4.64 8.24
C GLU A 52 -15.79 3.20 8.71
N GLU A 53 -16.76 2.59 9.39
CA GLU A 53 -16.69 1.20 9.87
C GLU A 53 -16.95 0.19 8.76
N GLU A 54 -17.81 0.54 7.80
CA GLU A 54 -18.15 -0.29 6.64
C GLU A 54 -17.91 0.48 5.32
N PRO A 55 -16.65 0.68 4.91
CA PRO A 55 -16.37 1.37 3.68
C PRO A 55 -16.78 0.54 2.46
N ARG A 56 -16.93 1.21 1.32
CA ARG A 56 -17.14 0.60 0.01
C ARG A 56 -15.95 0.95 -0.88
N ILE A 57 -15.41 -0.06 -1.54
CA ILE A 57 -14.23 0.09 -2.39
C ILE A 57 -14.70 0.13 -3.84
N VAL A 58 -14.48 1.24 -4.52
CA VAL A 58 -14.74 1.35 -5.95
C VAL A 58 -13.54 0.73 -6.68
N ILE A 59 -13.83 -0.30 -7.47
CA ILE A 59 -12.83 -1.07 -8.19
C ILE A 59 -13.13 -0.97 -9.68
N GLU A 60 -12.16 -0.50 -10.47
CA GLU A 60 -12.18 -0.58 -11.93
C GLU A 60 -11.71 -1.97 -12.34
N ASN A 61 -12.56 -2.72 -13.05
CA ASN A 61 -12.21 -4.03 -13.57
C ASN A 61 -11.15 -3.90 -14.68
N LEU A 62 -10.04 -4.64 -14.59
CA LEU A 62 -8.95 -4.55 -15.58
C LEU A 62 -9.30 -5.09 -16.97
N HIS A 63 -10.35 -5.90 -17.09
CA HIS A 63 -10.79 -6.47 -18.36
C HIS A 63 -11.89 -5.64 -19.03
N THR A 64 -12.89 -5.20 -18.25
CA THR A 64 -14.06 -4.49 -18.79
C THR A 64 -13.99 -2.98 -18.63
N HIS A 65 -13.03 -2.47 -17.86
CA HIS A 65 -12.91 -1.07 -17.44
C HIS A 65 -14.14 -0.55 -16.69
N LYS A 66 -15.03 -1.44 -16.24
CA LYS A 66 -16.22 -1.05 -15.49
C LYS A 66 -15.91 -0.86 -14.02
N GLU A 67 -16.46 0.19 -13.44
CA GLU A 67 -16.33 0.52 -12.03
C GLU A 67 -17.46 -0.11 -11.21
N THR A 68 -17.08 -0.83 -10.14
CA THR A 68 -18.02 -1.48 -9.23
C THR A 68 -17.64 -1.19 -7.79
N ALA A 69 -18.62 -0.78 -6.99
CA ALA A 69 -18.45 -0.68 -5.55
C ALA A 69 -18.61 -2.05 -4.88
N SER A 70 -17.60 -2.46 -4.12
CA SER A 70 -17.53 -3.76 -3.45
C SER A 70 -17.31 -3.61 -1.94
N ARG A 71 -17.68 -4.62 -1.16
CA ARG A 71 -17.29 -4.71 0.26
C ARG A 71 -15.86 -5.24 0.38
N LEU A 72 -15.19 -4.90 1.49
CA LEU A 72 -13.85 -5.41 1.81
C LEU A 72 -13.80 -6.93 1.99
N VAL A 73 -14.85 -7.53 2.55
CA VAL A 73 -14.93 -8.99 2.80
C VAL A 73 -14.91 -9.83 1.52
N ASP A 74 -15.29 -9.23 0.38
CA ASP A 74 -15.36 -9.89 -0.92
C ASP A 74 -14.04 -9.78 -1.71
N MET A 75 -13.03 -9.16 -1.10
CA MET A 75 -11.74 -8.85 -1.72
C MET A 75 -10.64 -9.76 -1.18
N ALA A 76 -9.71 -10.10 -2.06
CA ALA A 76 -8.39 -10.61 -1.70
C ALA A 76 -7.37 -9.59 -2.21
N ILE A 77 -6.64 -8.97 -1.31
CA ILE A 77 -5.47 -8.18 -1.69
C ILE A 77 -4.49 -9.16 -2.35
N LYS A 78 -4.19 -8.94 -3.64
CA LYS A 78 -2.93 -9.44 -4.16
C LYS A 78 -1.89 -8.56 -3.49
N GLU A 79 -1.13 -9.12 -2.55
CA GLU A 79 0.18 -8.56 -2.25
C GLU A 79 0.83 -8.35 -3.61
N GLN A 80 1.04 -7.10 -3.99
CA GLN A 80 1.97 -6.86 -5.06
C GLN A 80 3.28 -7.49 -4.56
N ARG A 81 3.73 -8.58 -5.17
CA ARG A 81 5.14 -9.00 -5.18
C ARG A 81 5.97 -7.90 -5.89
N GLY A 82 5.85 -6.67 -5.41
CA GLY A 82 5.78 -5.48 -6.24
C GLY A 82 5.53 -4.18 -5.45
N ASN A 83 5.13 -4.23 -4.17
CA ASN A 83 5.81 -3.35 -3.22
C ASN A 83 7.21 -3.95 -3.00
N LYS A 84 8.03 -3.85 -4.05
CA LYS A 84 9.39 -3.37 -3.80
C LYS A 84 9.12 -2.08 -3.03
N LEU A 85 9.28 -2.13 -1.71
CA LEU A 85 9.97 -1.05 -1.04
C LEU A 85 11.05 -0.65 -2.03
N SER A 86 10.85 0.49 -2.71
CA SER A 86 11.78 0.90 -3.75
C SER A 86 13.14 0.78 -3.11
N SER A 87 14.04 -0.02 -3.65
CA SER A 87 15.31 -0.31 -3.00
C SER A 87 16.14 0.96 -2.75
N LYS A 88 15.71 2.10 -3.30
CA LYS A 88 16.16 3.45 -2.98
C LYS A 88 15.68 4.00 -1.62
N ASN A 89 14.46 3.69 -1.17
CA ASN A 89 13.84 4.28 0.02
C ASN A 89 13.32 3.26 1.05
N LEU A 90 13.52 1.95 0.83
CA LEU A 90 13.21 0.88 1.78
C LEU A 90 13.68 1.20 3.21
N TYR A 91 14.87 1.79 3.30
CA TYR A 91 15.47 2.21 4.56
C TYR A 91 14.78 3.44 5.18
N LEU A 92 14.42 4.45 4.39
CA LEU A 92 13.68 5.63 4.85
C LEU A 92 12.28 5.25 5.34
N ASP A 93 11.64 4.31 4.66
CA ASP A 93 10.32 3.82 5.01
C ASP A 93 10.39 2.99 6.30
N LEU A 94 11.40 2.11 6.44
CA LEU A 94 11.67 1.41 7.70
C LEU A 94 12.01 2.37 8.85
N VAL A 95 12.81 3.42 8.62
CA VAL A 95 13.15 4.42 9.66
C VAL A 95 11.93 5.24 10.06
N LYS A 96 11.04 5.61 9.12
CA LYS A 96 9.77 6.29 9.44
C LYS A 96 8.81 5.39 10.20
N ILE A 97 8.71 4.12 9.80
CA ILE A 97 7.89 3.11 10.47
C ILE A 97 8.42 2.84 11.88
N TYR A 98 9.72 2.59 12.02
CA TYR A 98 10.35 2.39 13.33
C TYR A 98 10.28 3.66 14.19
N GLY A 99 10.51 4.85 13.64
CA GLY A 99 10.40 6.11 14.38
C GLY A 99 8.96 6.46 14.82
N SER A 100 7.96 5.99 14.06
CA SER A 100 6.54 6.19 14.39
C SER A 100 6.03 5.16 15.40
N ILE A 101 6.51 3.91 15.32
CA ILE A 101 6.18 2.82 16.26
C ILE A 101 6.94 2.99 17.59
N PHE A 102 8.18 3.47 17.56
CA PHE A 102 9.04 3.61 18.74
C PHE A 102 9.00 4.98 19.42
N LYS A 103 7.94 5.78 19.19
CA LYS A 103 7.56 6.85 20.13
C LYS A 103 7.04 6.31 21.47
N LEU A 104 7.00 4.99 21.63
CA LEU A 104 6.90 4.31 22.92
C LEU A 104 8.31 3.86 23.34
N GLU A 105 8.90 4.63 24.27
CA GLU A 105 10.09 4.35 25.10
C GLU A 105 11.04 3.23 24.62
N LEU A 106 11.92 3.54 23.66
CA LEU A 106 13.12 2.71 23.49
C LEU A 106 14.17 3.06 24.54
N ASP A 107 14.69 2.02 25.20
CA ASP A 107 15.92 2.07 25.98
C ASP A 107 17.04 2.83 25.22
N PRO A 108 17.78 3.74 25.88
CA PRO A 108 18.79 4.60 25.24
C PRO A 108 19.83 3.85 24.39
N ASN A 109 20.15 2.60 24.73
CA ASN A 109 21.12 1.81 23.97
C ASN A 109 20.57 1.36 22.62
N LYS A 110 19.27 1.07 22.55
CA LYS A 110 18.60 0.72 21.29
C LYS A 110 18.47 1.92 20.36
N GLN A 111 18.23 3.11 20.91
CA GLN A 111 18.24 4.36 20.15
C GLN A 111 19.64 4.64 19.57
N LYS A 112 20.69 4.50 20.39
CA LYS A 112 22.08 4.67 19.98
C LYS A 112 22.48 3.67 18.88
N LEU A 113 22.04 2.43 18.98
CA LEU A 113 22.28 1.40 17.97
C LEU A 113 21.58 1.72 16.64
N ALA A 114 20.32 2.18 16.69
CA ALA A 114 19.58 2.58 15.49
C ALA A 114 20.24 3.77 14.79
N LEU A 115 20.69 4.78 15.55
CA LEU A 115 21.41 5.93 15.01
C LEU A 115 22.77 5.54 14.40
N ALA A 116 23.52 4.65 15.06
CA ALA A 116 24.79 4.15 14.52
C ALA A 116 24.59 3.41 13.19
N LYS A 117 23.55 2.56 13.10
CA LYS A 117 23.20 1.86 11.86
C LYS A 117 22.77 2.80 10.74
N TYR A 118 22.09 3.91 11.08
CA TYR A 118 21.74 4.98 10.15
C TYR A 118 22.97 5.71 9.58
N GLN A 119 23.93 6.04 10.44
CA GLN A 119 25.16 6.69 10.02
C GLN A 119 26.03 5.77 9.13
N GLU A 120 26.14 4.49 9.50
CA GLU A 120 26.86 3.47 8.71
C GLU A 120 26.28 3.36 7.29
N TYR A 121 24.95 3.33 7.18
CA TYR A 121 24.24 3.26 5.90
C TYR A 121 24.50 4.48 5.01
N ASN A 122 24.36 5.69 5.56
CA ASN A 122 24.58 6.92 4.79
C ASN A 122 26.02 7.03 4.29
N THR A 123 26.99 6.60 5.11
CA THR A 123 28.40 6.54 4.71
C THR A 123 28.59 5.60 3.51
N ARG A 124 27.96 4.42 3.54
CA ARG A 124 28.05 3.45 2.45
C ARG A 124 27.38 3.95 1.15
N LEU A 125 26.27 4.69 1.26
CA LEU A 125 25.63 5.31 0.10
C LEU A 125 26.54 6.36 -0.56
N GLN A 126 27.18 7.22 0.24
CA GLN A 126 28.11 8.23 -0.29
C GLN A 126 29.31 7.58 -0.99
N GLN A 127 29.83 6.49 -0.43
CA GLN A 127 30.91 5.73 -1.04
C GLN A 127 30.49 5.11 -2.38
N LEU A 128 29.30 4.52 -2.46
CA LEU A 128 28.76 3.96 -3.71
C LEU A 128 28.56 5.04 -4.78
N GLN A 129 28.01 6.19 -4.41
CA GLN A 129 27.85 7.32 -5.32
C GLN A 129 29.20 7.85 -5.83
N SER A 130 30.17 7.95 -4.93
CA SER A 130 31.54 8.39 -5.28
C SER A 130 32.23 7.39 -6.21
N GLN A 131 32.02 6.08 -6.00
CA GLN A 131 32.56 5.04 -6.88
C GLN A 131 31.90 5.06 -8.27
N GLN A 132 30.59 5.26 -8.34
CA GLN A 132 29.87 5.39 -9.60
C GLN A 132 30.30 6.63 -10.40
N GLN A 133 30.51 7.77 -9.72
CA GLN A 133 31.04 8.98 -10.37
C GLN A 133 32.45 8.76 -10.92
N LYS A 134 33.33 8.07 -10.17
CA LYS A 134 34.68 7.73 -10.64
C LYS A 134 34.67 6.77 -11.84
N GLN A 135 33.71 5.86 -11.92
CA GLN A 135 33.54 4.95 -13.05
C GLN A 135 33.00 5.63 -14.32
N GLN A 136 32.33 6.79 -14.18
CA GLN A 136 31.83 7.57 -15.32
C GLN A 136 32.85 8.56 -15.88
N LEU A 137 33.97 8.76 -15.19
CA LEU A 137 35.05 9.68 -15.56
C LEU A 137 36.26 8.97 -16.21
N ASN A 138 36.20 7.64 -16.38
CA ASN A 138 37.22 6.81 -17.05
C ASN A 138 36.69 6.22 -18.35
#